data_AF-C8C413-F1
#
_entry.id   AF-C8C413-F1
#
_cell.length_a   1.000
_cell.length_b   1.000
_cell.length_c   1.000
_cell.angle_alpha   90.00
_cell.angle_beta   90.00
_cell.angle_gamma   90.00
#
_symmetry.space_group_name_H-M   'P 1'
#
loop_
_entity.id
_entity.type
_entity.pdbx_description
1 polymer ?
#
loop_
_entity_poly.entity_id
_entity_poly.type
_entity_poly.pdbx_seq_one_letter_code
_entity_poly.pdbx_strand_id
1 'polypeptide(L)'
;TNNQLQQDFLTIDNILSKGPNQYNNIQIYKSQNVHIGDVTHINGPVYINHLTPTINQNIVINTNTNNDEDYPIVARRTWLAQPPLDPDDVKFFQKPPKFVIICHSASEEAYTQTDNNLLVRLIQQFHVESRKWNDISYNFLVGAEGSVYEGRGWKTVGAHTQGYNSVSIGICFIGCYIQKLPPPVALRKAKELIRYGVKIGA
;
A
#
# COMPACT_ATOMS: atom_id res chain seq x y z
N THR A 1 58.09 0.90 16.37
CA THR A 1 57.10 1.85 16.93
C THR A 1 56.47 2.58 15.77
N ASN A 2 55.47 2.00 15.08
CA ASN A 2 54.01 2.13 15.32
C ASN A 2 53.60 3.56 15.71
N ASN A 3 52.63 4.24 15.08
CA ASN A 3 51.66 3.85 14.06
C ASN A 3 50.93 5.13 13.56
N GLN A 4 50.35 5.08 12.35
CA GLN A 4 49.02 5.63 11.97
C GLN A 4 48.78 7.17 11.95
N LEU A 5 48.10 7.77 10.97
CA LEU A 5 47.24 7.30 9.88
C LEU A 5 47.40 8.21 8.65
N GLN A 6 47.67 7.58 7.51
CA GLN A 6 47.32 8.10 6.19
C GLN A 6 46.15 7.25 5.69
N GLN A 7 45.28 7.88 4.87
CA GLN A 7 44.66 7.28 3.70
C GLN A 7 43.42 6.38 3.92
N ASP A 8 42.43 6.29 3.02
CA ASP A 8 42.45 6.60 1.59
C ASP A 8 41.04 6.69 0.97
N PHE A 9 40.98 7.36 -0.18
CA PHE A 9 39.96 7.21 -1.21
C PHE A 9 39.88 5.73 -1.65
N LEU A 10 38.68 5.17 -1.82
CA LEU A 10 38.51 3.81 -2.35
C LEU A 10 38.08 3.85 -3.82
N THR A 11 38.99 3.38 -4.66
CA THR A 11 38.90 3.05 -6.08
C THR A 11 37.82 1.99 -6.35
N ILE A 12 37.17 2.09 -7.51
CA ILE A 12 35.96 1.35 -7.93
C ILE A 12 36.18 -0.18 -8.08
N ASP A 13 37.42 -0.67 -8.05
CA ASP A 13 37.74 -2.08 -8.34
C ASP A 13 37.49 -3.07 -7.18
N ASN A 14 37.06 -2.61 -6.01
CA ASN A 14 36.90 -3.46 -4.82
C ASN A 14 35.47 -3.94 -4.50
N ILE A 15 34.51 -3.74 -5.42
CA ILE A 15 33.09 -4.07 -5.16
C ILE A 15 32.74 -5.51 -5.58
N LEU A 16 33.53 -6.17 -6.44
CA LEU A 16 33.17 -7.47 -7.01
C LEU A 16 33.60 -8.71 -6.20
N SER A 17 34.20 -8.54 -5.02
CA SER A 17 34.71 -9.68 -4.22
C SER A 17 34.27 -9.71 -2.75
N LYS A 18 33.27 -8.91 -2.35
CA LYS A 18 32.81 -8.90 -0.95
C LYS A 18 31.45 -9.60 -0.81
N GLY A 19 31.40 -10.53 0.14
CA GLY A 19 30.19 -11.23 0.59
C GLY A 19 29.12 -10.28 1.15
N PRO A 20 28.02 -10.83 1.71
CA PRO A 20 26.80 -10.07 2.05
C PRO A 20 27.14 -8.79 2.82
N ASN A 21 26.61 -7.66 2.34
CA ASN A 21 26.90 -6.30 2.80
C ASN A 21 26.90 -6.19 4.34
N GLN A 22 28.08 -6.31 4.95
CA GLN A 22 28.30 -5.99 6.36
C GLN A 22 28.59 -4.50 6.48
N TYR A 23 27.66 -3.76 7.05
CA TYR A 23 27.88 -2.38 7.47
C TYR A 23 28.33 -2.37 8.93
N ASN A 24 29.60 -2.05 9.16
CA ASN A 24 30.11 -1.78 10.49
C ASN A 24 30.03 -0.27 10.77
N ASN A 25 29.60 0.10 11.97
CA ASN A 25 29.43 1.48 12.49
C ASN A 25 28.25 2.31 11.94
N ILE A 26 27.01 1.86 12.19
CA ILE A 26 25.85 2.76 12.20
C ILE A 26 25.79 3.45 13.58
N GLN A 27 26.08 4.75 13.65
CA GLN A 27 26.03 5.50 14.91
C GLN A 27 24.75 6.33 15.01
N ILE A 28 23.93 6.03 16.02
CA ILE A 28 22.69 6.76 16.36
C ILE A 28 22.90 7.40 17.72
N TYR A 29 22.86 8.73 17.81
CA TYR A 29 23.15 9.45 19.06
C TYR A 29 21.88 10.11 19.64
N LYS A 30 21.64 9.90 20.95
CA LYS A 30 20.59 10.53 21.78
C LYS A 30 19.14 10.31 21.33
N SER A 31 18.81 9.12 20.84
CA SER A 31 17.46 8.77 20.44
C SER A 31 16.80 7.85 21.46
N GLN A 32 15.62 8.18 21.97
CA GLN A 32 14.95 7.40 23.04
C GLN A 32 13.86 6.44 22.53
N ASN A 33 13.38 6.59 21.28
CA ASN A 33 12.35 5.73 20.68
C ASN A 33 12.62 5.54 19.18
N VAL A 34 13.60 4.72 18.82
CA VAL A 34 13.86 4.39 17.41
C VAL A 34 13.01 3.18 17.04
N HIS A 35 11.97 3.42 16.24
CA HIS A 35 11.18 2.38 15.60
C HIS A 35 11.28 2.56 14.09
N ILE A 36 11.78 1.54 13.39
CA ILE A 36 11.77 1.48 11.92
C ILE A 36 10.55 0.63 11.54
N GLY A 37 9.36 1.22 11.68
CA GLY A 37 8.07 0.56 11.42
C GLY A 37 7.49 -0.22 12.60
N ASP A 38 6.58 -1.15 12.30
CA ASP A 38 5.87 -1.98 13.28
C ASP A 38 6.76 -3.06 13.90
N VAL A 39 6.51 -3.39 15.17
CA VAL A 39 7.17 -4.53 15.84
C VAL A 39 6.56 -5.84 15.34
N THR A 40 7.24 -6.48 14.39
CA THR A 40 6.89 -7.83 13.94
C THR A 40 7.76 -8.84 14.70
N HIS A 41 7.13 -9.74 15.46
CA HIS A 41 7.84 -10.84 16.12
C HIS A 41 8.09 -11.95 15.09
N ILE A 42 9.33 -12.08 14.63
CA ILE A 42 9.73 -13.10 13.65
C ILE A 42 10.56 -14.16 14.38
N ASN A 43 10.01 -15.36 14.53
CA ASN A 43 10.74 -16.52 15.06
C ASN A 43 11.52 -17.21 13.92
N GLY A 44 12.48 -16.50 13.34
CA GLY A 44 13.30 -17.00 12.23
C GLY A 44 14.22 -15.93 11.62
N PRO A 45 15.15 -16.32 10.73
CA PRO A 45 16.04 -15.39 10.05
C PRO A 45 15.27 -14.48 9.09
N VAL A 46 15.59 -13.17 9.13
CA VAL A 46 15.04 -12.15 8.22
C VAL A 46 16.04 -11.87 7.11
N TYR A 47 15.62 -11.99 5.85
CA TYR A 47 16.43 -11.66 4.68
C TYR A 47 15.92 -10.36 4.05
N ILE A 48 16.79 -9.34 3.97
CA ILE A 48 16.47 -8.06 3.30
C ILE A 48 17.13 -8.10 1.93
N ASN A 49 16.32 -8.39 0.90
CA ASN A 49 16.81 -8.43 -0.48
C ASN A 49 16.94 -7.00 -1.02
N HIS A 50 18.17 -6.49 -1.09
CA HIS A 50 18.47 -5.31 -1.88
C HIS A 50 18.59 -5.75 -3.35
N LEU A 51 17.67 -5.34 -4.21
CA LEU A 51 17.80 -5.56 -5.66
C LEU A 51 18.95 -4.68 -6.18
N THR A 52 20.14 -5.25 -6.31
CA THR A 52 21.19 -4.67 -7.16
C THR A 52 20.88 -5.01 -8.61
N PRO A 53 20.86 -4.05 -9.55
CA PRO A 53 20.76 -4.36 -10.97
C PRO A 53 22.13 -4.86 -11.43
N THR A 54 22.26 -6.14 -11.70
CA THR A 54 23.39 -6.66 -12.50
C THR A 54 22.82 -7.47 -13.64
N ILE A 55 23.02 -6.91 -14.84
CA ILE A 55 22.68 -7.46 -16.14
C ILE A 55 23.58 -8.68 -16.43
N ASN A 56 23.01 -9.67 -17.13
CA ASN A 56 23.63 -10.90 -17.67
C ASN A 56 23.61 -12.16 -16.80
N GLN A 57 22.46 -12.46 -16.24
CA GLN A 57 21.94 -13.82 -16.39
C GLN A 57 20.63 -13.70 -17.17
N ASN A 58 20.27 -14.68 -17.97
CA ASN A 58 18.89 -14.83 -18.40
C ASN A 58 18.07 -14.99 -17.12
N ILE A 59 17.65 -13.86 -16.56
CA ILE A 59 16.62 -13.81 -15.56
C ILE A 59 15.41 -14.25 -16.36
N VAL A 60 15.17 -15.56 -16.39
CA VAL A 60 13.81 -16.04 -16.27
C VAL A 60 13.37 -15.37 -14.99
N ILE A 61 12.73 -14.22 -15.12
CA ILE A 61 11.98 -13.66 -14.01
C ILE A 61 10.92 -14.72 -13.84
N ASN A 62 11.18 -15.67 -12.95
CA ASN A 62 10.10 -16.39 -12.32
C ASN A 62 9.37 -15.31 -11.53
N THR A 63 8.50 -14.58 -12.23
CA THR A 63 7.35 -13.89 -11.65
C THR A 63 6.38 -14.91 -11.06
N ASN A 64 6.80 -16.16 -10.81
CA ASN A 64 6.08 -17.16 -10.04
C ASN A 64 6.15 -16.85 -8.53
N THR A 65 5.87 -15.60 -8.16
CA THR A 65 4.94 -15.35 -7.05
C THR A 65 3.55 -14.96 -7.57
N ASN A 66 3.30 -15.13 -8.87
CA ASN A 66 1.96 -15.24 -9.41
C ASN A 66 1.45 -16.63 -9.05
N ASN A 67 0.92 -16.76 -7.84
CA ASN A 67 -0.39 -17.38 -7.79
C ASN A 67 -1.23 -16.50 -8.73
N ASP A 68 -1.49 -16.99 -9.94
CA ASP A 68 -2.34 -16.38 -10.99
C ASP A 68 -3.81 -16.20 -10.52
N GLU A 69 -4.03 -16.19 -9.20
CA GLU A 69 -5.30 -16.18 -8.51
C GLU A 69 -5.53 -14.92 -7.68
N ASP A 70 -4.51 -14.16 -7.27
CA ASP A 70 -4.71 -12.98 -6.41
C ASP A 70 -4.59 -11.67 -7.20
N TYR A 71 -5.67 -10.88 -7.18
CA TYR A 71 -5.71 -9.56 -7.81
C TYR A 71 -4.87 -8.58 -6.99
N PRO A 72 -3.90 -7.85 -7.59
CA PRO A 72 -2.97 -7.02 -6.84
C PRO A 72 -3.69 -5.82 -6.21
N ILE A 73 -3.83 -5.86 -4.88
CA ILE A 73 -4.38 -4.78 -4.06
C ILE A 73 -3.28 -4.25 -3.13
N VAL A 74 -3.09 -2.93 -3.14
CA VAL A 74 -2.19 -2.23 -2.22
C VAL A 74 -2.80 -2.30 -0.82
N ALA A 75 -2.22 -3.18 -0.01
CA ALA A 75 -2.68 -3.43 1.36
C ALA A 75 -2.58 -2.18 2.24
N ARG A 76 -3.44 -2.09 3.27
CA ARG A 76 -3.48 -1.00 4.24
C ARG A 76 -2.12 -0.56 4.80
N ARG A 77 -1.27 -1.52 5.13
CA ARG A 77 0.09 -1.26 5.65
C ARG A 77 0.99 -0.49 4.67
N THR A 78 0.78 -0.68 3.37
CA THR A 78 1.62 -0.10 2.32
C THR A 78 1.44 1.42 2.21
N TRP A 79 0.21 1.90 2.45
CA TRP A 79 -0.11 3.33 2.47
C TRP A 79 -0.14 3.92 3.89
N LEU A 80 0.39 3.18 4.89
CA LEU A 80 0.48 3.59 6.29
C LEU A 80 -0.89 3.94 6.91
N ALA A 81 -1.88 3.09 6.65
CA ALA A 81 -3.21 3.23 7.24
C ALA A 81 -3.15 3.26 8.76
N GLN A 82 -3.81 4.23 9.38
CA GLN A 82 -4.12 4.11 10.81
C GLN A 82 -5.14 2.96 11.03
N PRO A 83 -5.11 2.28 12.19
CA PRO A 83 -6.18 1.35 12.56
C PRO A 83 -7.52 2.10 12.68
N PRO A 84 -8.66 1.38 12.66
CA PRO A 84 -9.94 1.95 13.03
C PRO A 84 -9.89 2.59 14.42
N LEU A 85 -10.62 3.69 14.62
CA LEU A 85 -10.67 4.43 15.88
C LEU A 85 -11.22 3.58 17.03
N ASP A 86 -12.25 2.78 16.73
CA ASP A 86 -12.88 1.82 17.62
C ASP A 86 -12.94 0.45 16.90
N PRO A 87 -12.01 -0.46 17.22
CA PRO A 87 -12.00 -1.81 16.68
C PRO A 87 -13.27 -2.62 16.99
N ASP A 88 -13.96 -2.32 18.08
CA ASP A 88 -15.17 -3.05 18.51
C ASP A 88 -16.42 -2.60 17.74
N ASP A 89 -16.43 -1.39 17.15
CA ASP A 89 -17.50 -0.90 16.25
C ASP A 89 -17.26 -1.26 14.77
N VAL A 90 -16.31 -2.14 14.46
CA VAL A 90 -16.11 -2.63 13.09
C VAL A 90 -17.24 -3.59 12.72
N LYS A 91 -18.06 -3.19 11.74
CA LYS A 91 -19.20 -3.98 11.25
C LYS A 91 -18.80 -4.80 10.04
N PHE A 92 -19.20 -6.07 10.04
CA PHE A 92 -18.94 -7.00 8.93
C PHE A 92 -20.21 -7.28 8.13
N PHE A 93 -20.06 -7.56 6.83
CA PHE A 93 -21.16 -8.00 6.00
C PHE A 93 -21.66 -9.37 6.45
N GLN A 94 -22.98 -9.50 6.62
CA GLN A 94 -23.64 -10.76 6.98
C GLN A 94 -23.84 -11.68 5.77
N LYS A 95 -23.85 -11.10 4.57
CA LYS A 95 -24.02 -11.76 3.28
C LYS A 95 -23.18 -11.01 2.25
N PRO A 96 -22.74 -11.66 1.15
CA PRO A 96 -22.09 -10.96 0.05
C PRO A 96 -22.90 -9.73 -0.40
N PRO A 97 -22.30 -8.53 -0.44
CA PRO A 97 -22.93 -7.31 -0.95
C PRO A 97 -23.45 -7.52 -2.37
N LYS A 98 -24.61 -6.94 -2.67
CA LYS A 98 -25.26 -7.08 -3.99
C LYS A 98 -24.99 -5.92 -4.93
N PHE A 99 -24.43 -4.83 -4.40
CA PHE A 99 -24.24 -3.58 -5.13
C PHE A 99 -22.79 -3.14 -5.06
N VAL A 100 -22.35 -2.46 -6.11
CA VAL A 100 -21.10 -1.71 -6.13
C VAL A 100 -21.45 -0.25 -6.35
N ILE A 101 -20.99 0.63 -5.46
CA ILE A 101 -21.20 2.07 -5.59
C ILE A 101 -19.88 2.71 -6.00
N ILE A 102 -19.92 3.41 -7.14
CA ILE A 102 -18.79 4.14 -7.69
C ILE A 102 -18.90 5.61 -7.28
N CYS A 103 -17.81 6.17 -6.77
CA CYS A 103 -17.70 7.58 -6.43
C CYS A 103 -16.30 8.11 -6.75
N HIS A 104 -16.07 9.38 -6.45
CA HIS A 104 -14.74 10.00 -6.50
C HIS A 104 -14.49 10.79 -5.21
N SER A 105 -13.22 10.97 -4.85
CA SER A 105 -12.83 11.59 -3.58
C SER A 105 -13.05 13.10 -3.55
N ALA A 106 -13.20 13.73 -4.73
CA ALA A 106 -13.15 15.18 -4.91
C ALA A 106 -11.85 15.80 -4.35
N SER A 107 -10.76 15.01 -4.31
CA SER A 107 -9.42 15.45 -3.94
C SER A 107 -8.59 15.82 -5.17
N GLU A 108 -7.33 16.17 -4.93
CA GLU A 108 -6.29 16.15 -5.95
C GLU A 108 -6.13 14.74 -6.54
N GLU A 109 -5.53 14.71 -7.74
CA GLU A 109 -5.20 13.50 -8.49
C GLU A 109 -3.68 13.38 -8.58
N ALA A 110 -3.15 12.17 -8.44
CA ALA A 110 -1.73 11.89 -8.60
C ALA A 110 -1.47 10.69 -9.52
N TYR A 111 -0.29 10.65 -10.13
CA TYR A 111 0.06 9.68 -11.19
C TYR A 111 1.20 8.74 -10.80
N THR A 112 1.62 8.77 -9.53
CA THR A 112 2.57 7.80 -8.97
C THR A 112 1.93 7.07 -7.78
N GLN A 113 2.37 5.85 -7.51
CA GLN A 113 1.87 5.08 -6.36
C GLN A 113 2.23 5.76 -5.03
N THR A 114 3.42 6.36 -4.92
CA THR A 114 3.87 7.06 -3.71
C THR A 114 2.99 8.24 -3.36
N ASP A 115 2.63 9.05 -4.36
CA ASP A 115 1.76 10.21 -4.14
C ASP A 115 0.33 9.76 -3.81
N ASN A 116 -0.16 8.70 -4.46
CA ASN A 116 -1.47 8.15 -4.13
C ASN A 116 -1.49 7.51 -2.73
N ASN A 117 -0.41 6.88 -2.26
CA ASN A 117 -0.31 6.44 -0.86
C ASN A 117 -0.56 7.60 0.11
N LEU A 118 0.04 8.77 -0.17
CA LEU A 118 -0.18 9.98 0.62
C LEU A 118 -1.63 10.45 0.52
N LEU A 119 -2.21 10.52 -0.68
CA LEU A 119 -3.60 10.95 -0.88
C LEU A 119 -4.60 10.04 -0.15
N VAL A 120 -4.44 8.71 -0.23
CA VAL A 120 -5.31 7.76 0.49
C VAL A 120 -5.23 7.98 2.00
N ARG A 121 -4.02 8.20 2.52
CA ARG A 121 -3.81 8.52 3.94
C ARG A 121 -4.47 9.84 4.33
N LEU A 122 -4.38 10.89 3.52
CA LEU A 122 -5.04 12.17 3.77
C LEU A 122 -6.58 12.04 3.74
N ILE A 123 -7.11 11.20 2.84
CA ILE A 123 -8.54 10.89 2.79
C ILE A 123 -8.97 10.16 4.07
N GLN A 124 -8.19 9.18 4.55
CA GLN A 124 -8.46 8.51 5.83
C GLN A 124 -8.41 9.51 6.99
N GLN A 125 -7.38 10.35 7.02
CA GLN A 125 -7.22 11.37 8.05
C GLN A 125 -8.41 12.31 8.11
N PHE A 126 -8.88 12.81 6.96
CA PHE A 126 -10.08 13.65 6.89
C PHE A 126 -11.33 12.94 7.43
N HIS A 127 -11.54 11.67 7.07
CA HIS A 127 -12.68 10.89 7.56
C HIS A 127 -12.63 10.66 9.08
N VAL A 128 -11.46 10.32 9.62
CA VAL A 128 -11.30 10.02 11.06
C VAL A 128 -11.26 11.31 11.87
N GLU A 129 -10.36 12.23 11.54
CA GLU A 129 -10.10 13.42 12.35
C GLU A 129 -11.17 14.49 12.19
N SER A 130 -11.63 14.76 10.96
CA SER A 130 -12.60 15.81 10.69
C SER A 130 -14.04 15.31 10.80
N ARG A 131 -14.36 14.14 10.23
CA ARG A 131 -15.73 13.60 10.24
C ARG A 131 -16.05 12.67 11.41
N LYS A 132 -15.06 12.32 12.23
CA LYS A 132 -15.21 11.42 13.39
C LYS A 132 -15.76 10.05 12.99
N TRP A 133 -15.43 9.58 11.79
CA TRP A 133 -15.78 8.24 11.35
C TRP A 133 -14.76 7.23 11.88
N ASN A 134 -15.21 5.98 12.06
CA ASN A 134 -14.35 4.92 12.59
C ASN A 134 -13.12 4.64 11.71
N ASP A 135 -13.25 4.76 10.39
CA ASP A 135 -12.18 4.54 9.42
C ASP A 135 -12.52 5.25 8.10
N ILE A 136 -11.61 5.20 7.11
CA ILE A 136 -11.86 5.63 5.73
C ILE A 136 -13.19 5.07 5.21
N SER A 137 -14.00 5.88 4.53
CA SER A 137 -15.38 5.49 4.20
C SER A 137 -15.52 4.43 3.14
N TYR A 138 -14.54 4.33 2.25
CA TYR A 138 -14.59 3.47 1.07
C TYR A 138 -14.01 2.08 1.36
N ASN A 139 -14.53 1.07 0.68
CA ASN A 139 -13.97 -0.28 0.72
C ASN A 139 -12.67 -0.35 -0.08
N PHE A 140 -12.66 0.28 -1.25
CA PHE A 140 -11.50 0.36 -2.13
C PHE A 140 -11.37 1.76 -2.73
N LEU A 141 -10.12 2.13 -3.04
CA LEU A 141 -9.81 3.32 -3.80
C LEU A 141 -9.01 2.96 -5.05
N VAL A 142 -9.15 3.72 -6.13
CA VAL A 142 -8.42 3.49 -7.38
C VAL A 142 -7.71 4.78 -7.76
N GLY A 143 -6.37 4.71 -7.80
CA GLY A 143 -5.53 5.82 -8.23
C GLY A 143 -5.53 5.99 -9.75
N ALA A 144 -5.21 7.19 -10.22
CA ALA A 144 -5.18 7.53 -11.64
C ALA A 144 -4.09 6.75 -12.42
N GLU A 145 -3.03 6.32 -11.74
CA GLU A 145 -1.97 5.44 -12.23
C GLU A 145 -2.41 3.97 -12.36
N GLY A 146 -3.53 3.59 -11.72
CA GLY A 146 -4.13 2.27 -11.82
C GLY A 146 -3.87 1.32 -10.65
N SER A 147 -3.26 1.77 -9.55
CA SER A 147 -3.19 0.97 -8.34
C SER A 147 -4.57 0.94 -7.65
N VAL A 148 -4.92 -0.22 -7.08
CA VAL A 148 -6.10 -0.36 -6.23
C VAL A 148 -5.67 -0.42 -4.78
N TYR A 149 -6.22 0.45 -3.94
CA TYR A 149 -5.89 0.57 -2.53
C TYR A 149 -7.00 -0.06 -1.69
N GLU A 150 -6.59 -0.92 -0.76
CA GLU A 150 -7.48 -1.45 0.26
C GLU A 150 -7.86 -0.32 1.23
N GLY A 151 -9.13 0.07 1.26
CA GLY A 151 -9.72 0.87 2.32
C GLY A 151 -10.20 -0.05 3.44
N ARG A 152 -11.52 -0.16 3.62
CA ARG A 152 -12.10 -1.15 4.55
C ARG A 152 -12.08 -2.60 4.05
N GLY A 153 -11.75 -2.81 2.77
CA GLY A 153 -11.64 -4.13 2.16
C GLY A 153 -13.00 -4.80 1.92
N TRP A 154 -12.96 -6.10 1.63
CA TRP A 154 -14.12 -6.89 1.21
C TRP A 154 -15.12 -7.21 2.31
N LYS A 155 -14.64 -7.43 3.54
CA LYS A 155 -15.45 -8.01 4.63
C LYS A 155 -16.20 -6.97 5.46
N THR A 156 -15.73 -5.73 5.42
CA THR A 156 -16.13 -4.69 6.36
C THR A 156 -17.11 -3.71 5.72
N VAL A 157 -18.15 -3.35 6.46
CA VAL A 157 -19.16 -2.37 6.05
C VAL A 157 -18.54 -0.97 5.91
N GLY A 158 -18.82 -0.33 4.78
CA GLY A 158 -18.38 1.02 4.44
C GLY A 158 -19.09 2.14 5.22
N ALA A 159 -18.70 3.38 4.94
CA ALA A 159 -19.41 4.60 5.35
C ALA A 159 -19.59 5.58 4.17
N HIS A 160 -19.58 5.07 2.94
CA HIS A 160 -19.53 5.85 1.70
C HIS A 160 -20.91 6.30 1.21
N THR A 161 -21.99 5.56 1.49
CA THR A 161 -23.33 5.87 0.99
C THR A 161 -24.41 5.48 2.00
N GLN A 162 -25.05 6.50 2.58
CA GLN A 162 -26.12 6.32 3.55
C GLN A 162 -27.25 5.46 2.95
N GLY A 163 -27.74 4.48 3.71
CA GLY A 163 -28.75 3.52 3.27
C GLY A 163 -28.22 2.32 2.50
N TYR A 164 -27.00 2.37 1.97
CA TYR A 164 -26.41 1.29 1.15
C TYR A 164 -25.13 0.67 1.72
N ASN A 165 -24.51 1.28 2.73
CA ASN A 165 -23.26 0.82 3.33
C ASN A 165 -23.25 -0.67 3.68
N SER A 166 -24.35 -1.22 4.23
CA SER A 166 -24.43 -2.62 4.69
C SER A 166 -24.73 -3.63 3.59
N VAL A 167 -24.96 -3.18 2.35
CA VAL A 167 -25.35 -4.03 1.21
C VAL A 167 -24.52 -3.76 -0.05
N SER A 168 -23.49 -2.92 0.05
CA SER A 168 -22.68 -2.51 -1.10
C SER A 168 -21.20 -2.35 -0.77
N ILE A 169 -20.37 -2.51 -1.80
CA ILE A 169 -18.94 -2.17 -1.79
C ILE A 169 -18.76 -0.79 -2.42
N GLY A 170 -18.13 0.13 -1.69
CA GLY A 170 -17.78 1.46 -2.19
C GLY A 170 -16.40 1.47 -2.85
N ILE A 171 -16.35 1.80 -4.14
CA ILE A 171 -15.11 2.03 -4.90
C ILE A 171 -15.00 3.52 -5.22
N CYS A 172 -13.91 4.15 -4.76
CA CYS A 172 -13.67 5.58 -4.93
C CYS A 172 -12.49 5.83 -5.88
N PHE A 173 -12.70 6.58 -6.95
CA PHE A 173 -11.59 7.09 -7.74
C PHE A 173 -10.92 8.26 -7.03
N ILE A 174 -9.60 8.21 -6.87
CA ILE A 174 -8.82 9.28 -6.24
C ILE A 174 -8.70 10.45 -7.22
N GLY A 175 -9.43 11.53 -6.97
CA GLY A 175 -9.41 12.74 -7.78
C GLY A 175 -10.77 13.42 -7.93
N CYS A 176 -10.80 14.47 -8.74
CA CYS A 176 -12.00 15.21 -9.12
C CYS A 176 -12.39 14.94 -10.58
N TYR A 177 -13.53 14.27 -10.79
CA TYR A 177 -14.01 13.81 -12.10
C TYR A 177 -15.36 14.43 -12.49
N ILE A 178 -15.61 15.67 -12.03
CA ILE A 178 -16.82 16.42 -12.38
C ILE A 178 -16.80 16.86 -13.86
N GLN A 179 -15.62 17.23 -14.37
CA GLN A 179 -15.45 17.78 -15.72
C GLN A 179 -14.67 16.86 -16.68
N LYS A 180 -14.10 15.76 -16.16
CA LYS A 180 -13.29 14.81 -16.93
C LYS A 180 -13.50 13.39 -16.40
N LEU A 181 -13.27 12.40 -17.26
CA LEU A 181 -13.29 11.00 -16.86
C LEU A 181 -12.00 10.60 -16.13
N PRO A 182 -12.05 9.59 -15.24
CA PRO A 182 -10.83 8.92 -14.76
C PRO A 182 -10.02 8.35 -15.93
N PRO A 183 -8.67 8.26 -15.79
CA PRO A 183 -7.85 7.67 -16.82
C PRO A 183 -8.31 6.25 -17.20
N PRO A 184 -8.18 5.83 -18.47
CA PRO A 184 -8.61 4.52 -18.92
C PRO A 184 -8.04 3.34 -18.11
N VAL A 185 -6.81 3.48 -17.59
CA VAL A 185 -6.19 2.48 -16.72
C VAL A 185 -6.93 2.32 -15.39
N ALA A 186 -7.34 3.42 -14.75
CA ALA A 186 -8.12 3.40 -13.51
C ALA A 186 -9.49 2.75 -13.76
N LEU A 187 -10.18 3.12 -14.85
CA LEU A 187 -11.46 2.52 -15.22
C LEU A 187 -11.35 1.00 -15.46
N ARG A 188 -10.28 0.55 -16.14
CA ARG A 188 -10.00 -0.86 -16.34
C ARG A 188 -9.77 -1.58 -15.01
N LYS A 189 -8.98 -1.00 -14.11
CA LYS A 189 -8.67 -1.55 -12.79
C LYS A 189 -9.88 -1.66 -11.89
N ALA A 190 -10.78 -0.67 -11.89
CA ALA A 190 -12.06 -0.78 -11.20
C ALA A 190 -12.91 -1.96 -11.74
N LYS A 191 -12.95 -2.16 -13.07
CA LYS A 191 -13.67 -3.30 -13.67
C LYS A 191 -13.03 -4.64 -13.31
N GLU A 192 -11.70 -4.73 -13.31
CA GLU A 192 -10.98 -5.94 -12.90
C GLU A 192 -11.23 -6.27 -11.43
N LEU A 193 -11.20 -5.27 -10.54
CA LEU A 193 -11.52 -5.41 -9.13
C LEU A 193 -12.94 -5.95 -8.91
N ILE A 194 -13.94 -5.44 -9.63
CA ILE A 194 -15.33 -5.92 -9.53
C ILE A 194 -15.43 -7.38 -9.97
N ARG A 195 -14.78 -7.75 -11.08
CA ARG A 195 -14.75 -9.14 -11.54
C ARG A 195 -14.07 -10.06 -10.54
N TYR A 196 -12.99 -9.59 -9.92
CA TYR A 196 -12.29 -10.32 -8.87
C TYR A 196 -13.20 -10.55 -7.66
N GLY A 197 -13.90 -9.52 -7.17
CA GLY A 197 -14.87 -9.65 -6.08
C GLY A 197 -15.93 -10.72 -6.36
N VAL A 198 -16.51 -10.71 -7.56
CA VAL A 198 -17.46 -11.74 -7.99
C VAL A 198 -16.82 -13.15 -8.03
N LYS A 199 -15.59 -13.27 -8.54
CA LYS A 199 -14.85 -14.54 -8.60
C LYS A 199 -14.65 -15.15 -7.20
N ILE A 200 -14.31 -14.33 -6.21
CA ILE A 200 -14.03 -14.79 -4.84
C ILE A 200 -15.28 -14.84 -3.95
N GLY A 201 -16.45 -14.48 -4.46
CA GLY A 201 -17.71 -14.44 -3.70
C GLY A 201 -17.76 -13.36 -2.62
N ALA A 202 -17.01 -12.27 -2.83
CA ALA A 202 -16.94 -11.11 -1.92
C ALA A 202 -18.03 -10.07 -2.20
#